data_AF-A0A7T8KKR3-F1
#
_entry.id   AF-A0A7T8KKR3-F1
#
_cell.length_a   1.000
_cell.length_b   1.000
_cell.length_c   1.000
_cell.angle_alpha   90.00
_cell.angle_beta   90.00
_cell.angle_gamma   90.00
#
_symmetry.space_group_name_H-M   'P 1'
#
loop_
_entity.id
_entity.type
_entity.pdbx_description
1 polymer ?
#
loop_
_entity_poly.entity_id
_entity_poly.type
_entity_poly.pdbx_seq_one_letter_code
_entity_poly.pdbx_strand_id
1 'polypeptide(L)'
;MIHAPDFIHSVCIRIPEEYIKPNSAWAVGAMSFALIGMTFTLGTLIIFIQYNDTPLSFVLLLGILLCYTVTFVFMIRPSPSVCFIQEFMIGLCFSIVYGALLTKTNRISRIFNSPNQRPTFISPQSQLAICAGFVFIQIFINVVSFLFSQPEAIHHYPTREDNLLVCK
;
A
#
# COMPACT_ATOMS: atom_id res chain seq x y z
N MET A 1 -19.41 20.46 12.93
CA MET A 1 -18.12 21.18 12.91
C MET A 1 -17.81 21.67 14.31
N ILE A 2 -16.77 21.12 14.94
CA ILE A 2 -16.32 21.54 16.26
C ILE A 2 -15.44 22.79 16.10
N HIS A 3 -15.73 23.83 16.88
CA HIS A 3 -14.95 25.05 16.93
C HIS A 3 -14.33 25.16 18.33
N ALA A 4 -13.05 25.52 18.38
CA ALA A 4 -12.38 25.87 19.63
C ALA A 4 -12.37 27.40 19.77
N PRO A 5 -12.56 27.94 20.98
CA PRO A 5 -12.40 29.37 21.21
C PRO A 5 -10.94 29.79 20.99
N ASP A 6 -10.73 30.97 20.41
CA ASP A 6 -9.43 31.65 20.36
C ASP A 6 -8.90 31.95 21.78
N PHE A 7 -7.61 32.25 21.93
CA PHE A 7 -6.95 32.54 23.21
C PHE A 7 -7.62 33.70 23.99
N ILE A 8 -8.32 34.60 23.27
CA ILE A 8 -9.04 35.76 23.83
C ILE A 8 -10.55 35.44 24.01
N HIS A 9 -10.99 34.22 23.74
CA HIS A 9 -12.40 33.76 23.77
C HIS A 9 -13.37 34.63 22.95
N SER A 10 -12.87 35.39 21.98
CA SER A 10 -13.65 36.34 21.17
C SER A 10 -14.21 35.72 19.90
N VAL A 11 -13.54 34.71 19.36
CA VAL A 11 -13.90 34.06 18.09
C VAL A 11 -13.77 32.55 18.22
N CYS A 12 -14.68 31.83 17.58
CA CYS A 12 -14.63 30.38 17.44
C CYS A 12 -13.83 30.04 16.17
N ILE A 13 -12.65 29.46 16.33
CA ILE A 13 -11.77 29.06 15.24
C ILE A 13 -12.03 27.58 14.91
N ARG A 14 -12.06 27.22 13.63
CA ARG A 14 -12.11 25.81 13.23
C ARG A 14 -10.81 25.12 13.64
N ILE A 15 -10.95 24.01 14.36
CA ILE A 15 -9.81 23.16 14.76
C ILE A 15 -9.11 22.67 13.48
N PRO A 16 -7.81 22.97 13.31
CA PRO A 16 -7.08 22.57 12.12
C PRO A 16 -7.05 21.06 12.00
N GLU A 17 -7.33 20.57 10.80
CA GLU A 17 -7.29 19.17 10.45
C GLU A 17 -5.87 18.60 10.69
N GLU A 18 -5.73 17.64 11.59
CA GLU A 18 -4.54 16.81 11.76
C GLU A 18 -4.53 15.73 10.67
N TYR A 19 -4.01 16.11 9.51
CA TYR A 19 -3.36 15.18 8.58
C TYR A 19 -1.88 15.11 8.94
N ILE A 20 -1.18 14.03 8.56
CA ILE A 20 0.30 14.00 8.62
C ILE A 20 0.79 15.23 7.85
N LYS A 21 1.20 16.27 8.59
CA LYS A 21 1.69 17.50 7.97
C LYS A 21 2.96 17.09 7.21
N PRO A 22 3.07 17.40 5.91
CA PRO A 22 4.28 17.09 5.14
C PRO A 22 5.53 17.78 5.71
N ASN A 23 5.35 18.73 6.62
CA ASN A 23 6.42 19.44 7.34
C ASN A 23 6.88 18.76 8.64
N SER A 24 6.29 17.61 9.03
CA SER A 24 6.78 16.84 10.17
C SER A 24 8.05 16.08 9.78
N ALA A 25 9.06 16.06 10.66
CA ALA A 25 10.35 15.41 10.40
C ALA A 25 10.20 13.94 9.99
N TRP A 26 9.24 13.24 10.60
CA TRP A 26 8.88 11.85 10.28
C TRP A 26 8.32 11.71 8.86
N ALA A 27 7.46 12.63 8.43
CA ALA A 27 6.89 12.60 7.09
C ALA A 27 7.94 12.87 6.01
N VAL A 28 8.78 13.88 6.23
CA VAL A 28 9.89 14.21 5.32
C VAL A 28 10.88 13.05 5.22
N GLY A 29 11.19 12.40 6.35
CA GLY A 29 12.04 11.21 6.38
C GLY A 29 11.45 10.05 5.57
N ALA A 30 10.19 9.71 5.79
CA ALA A 30 9.51 8.64 5.05
C ALA A 30 9.41 8.94 3.54
N MET A 31 9.04 10.17 3.17
CA MET A 31 8.94 10.58 1.76
C MET A 31 10.29 10.54 1.05
N SER A 32 11.36 11.05 1.67
CA SER A 32 12.70 11.03 1.09
C SER A 32 13.22 9.61 0.88
N PHE A 33 13.03 8.72 1.86
CA PHE A 33 13.39 7.32 1.74
C PHE A 33 12.61 6.62 0.62
N ALA A 34 11.30 6.84 0.53
CA ALA A 34 10.48 6.28 -0.55
C ALA A 34 10.90 6.78 -1.93
N LEU A 35 11.30 8.06 -2.06
CA LEU A 35 11.75 8.66 -3.32
C LEU A 35 13.10 8.08 -3.78
N ILE A 36 14.03 7.90 -2.85
CA ILE A 36 15.32 7.24 -3.11
C ILE A 36 15.06 5.79 -3.53
N GLY A 37 14.24 5.06 -2.77
CA GLY A 37 13.88 3.67 -3.06
C GLY A 37 13.22 3.50 -4.43
N MET A 38 12.32 4.40 -4.81
CA MET A 38 11.67 4.38 -6.12
C MET A 38 12.67 4.62 -7.25
N THR A 39 13.60 5.55 -7.08
CA THR A 39 14.64 5.84 -8.08
C THR A 39 15.55 4.63 -8.32
N PHE A 40 16.00 3.98 -7.25
CA PHE A 40 16.77 2.73 -7.34
C PHE A 40 15.97 1.59 -7.99
N THR A 41 14.69 1.46 -7.63
CA THR A 41 13.81 0.41 -8.18
C THR A 41 13.57 0.63 -9.68
N LEU A 42 13.33 1.87 -10.11
CA LEU A 42 13.20 2.20 -11.53
C LEU A 42 14.50 1.95 -12.30
N GLY A 43 15.64 2.35 -11.74
CA GLY A 43 16.95 2.08 -12.36
C GLY A 43 17.19 0.58 -12.56
N THR A 44 16.92 -0.23 -11.55
CA THR A 44 17.03 -1.69 -11.65
C THR A 44 16.00 -2.30 -12.62
N LEU A 45 14.78 -1.77 -12.67
CA LEU A 45 13.75 -2.20 -13.63
C LEU A 45 14.20 -1.99 -15.08
N ILE A 46 14.72 -0.81 -15.38
CA ILE A 46 15.21 -0.46 -16.72
C ILE A 46 16.33 -1.41 -17.14
N ILE A 47 17.29 -1.66 -16.24
CA ILE A 47 18.39 -2.61 -16.49
C ILE A 47 17.85 -4.02 -16.73
N PHE A 48 16.90 -4.49 -15.91
CA PHE A 48 16.29 -5.82 -16.06
C PHE A 48 15.51 -5.99 -17.36
N ILE A 49 14.78 -4.96 -17.80
CA ILE A 49 14.08 -4.95 -19.09
C ILE A 49 15.09 -5.07 -20.23
N GLN A 50 16.25 -4.41 -20.11
CA GLN A 50 17.28 -4.41 -21.14
C GLN A 50 18.07 -5.73 -21.21
N TYR A 51 18.29 -6.40 -20.06
CA TYR A 51 19.04 -7.66 -19.92
C TYR A 51 18.13 -8.91 -19.78
N ASN A 52 16.97 -8.86 -20.42
CA ASN A 52 15.78 -9.71 -20.27
C ASN A 52 16.00 -11.25 -20.14
N ASP A 53 16.20 -11.76 -18.92
CA ASP A 53 16.38 -13.21 -18.69
C ASP A 53 15.41 -13.87 -17.68
N THR A 54 14.59 -13.15 -16.90
CA THR A 54 13.61 -13.82 -15.99
C THR A 54 12.30 -13.03 -15.76
N PRO A 55 11.12 -13.56 -16.19
CA PRO A 55 9.82 -12.88 -16.02
C PRO A 55 9.41 -12.71 -14.55
N LEU A 56 10.02 -13.48 -13.65
CA LEU A 56 9.69 -13.52 -12.23
C LEU A 56 10.27 -12.35 -11.44
N SER A 57 11.44 -11.85 -11.85
CA SER A 57 12.08 -10.70 -11.23
C SER A 57 11.31 -9.40 -11.52
N PHE A 58 10.66 -9.34 -12.69
CA PHE A 58 9.81 -8.21 -13.09
C PHE A 58 8.60 -8.03 -12.16
N VAL A 59 7.92 -9.13 -11.81
CA VAL A 59 6.75 -9.11 -10.92
C VAL A 59 7.12 -8.62 -9.51
N LEU A 60 8.26 -9.08 -8.98
CA LEU A 60 8.76 -8.63 -7.68
C LEU A 60 9.08 -7.12 -7.69
N LEU A 61 9.78 -6.65 -8.72
CA LEU A 61 10.15 -5.23 -8.85
C LEU A 61 8.92 -4.33 -8.99
N LEU A 62 7.92 -4.76 -9.77
CA LEU A 62 6.66 -4.06 -9.91
C LEU A 62 5.93 -3.96 -8.56
N GLY A 63 5.95 -5.03 -7.76
CA GLY A 63 5.43 -5.02 -6.39
C GLY A 63 6.12 -4.01 -5.49
N ILE A 64 7.46 -3.97 -5.50
CA ILE A 64 8.23 -3.01 -4.69
C ILE A 64 7.91 -1.56 -5.11
N LEU A 65 7.80 -1.30 -6.42
CA LEU A 65 7.43 0.01 -6.94
C LEU A 65 6.02 0.43 -6.52
N LEU A 66 5.06 -0.51 -6.53
CA LEU A 66 3.71 -0.28 -6.01
C LEU A 66 3.73 0.00 -4.51
N CYS A 67 4.53 -0.72 -3.72
CA CYS A 67 4.66 -0.47 -2.29
C CYS A 67 5.22 0.94 -1.98
N TYR A 68 6.21 1.43 -2.74
CA TYR A 68 6.66 2.82 -2.62
C TYR A 68 5.57 3.82 -3.01
N THR A 69 4.76 3.49 -4.01
CA THR A 69 3.63 4.33 -4.43
C THR A 69 2.55 4.41 -3.34
N VAL A 70 2.27 3.30 -2.64
CA VAL A 70 1.34 3.27 -1.48
C VAL A 70 1.76 4.28 -0.41
N THR A 71 3.07 4.40 -0.14
CA THR A 71 3.60 5.37 0.82
C THR A 71 3.24 6.81 0.45
N PHE A 72 3.29 7.17 -0.84
CA PHE A 72 2.86 8.49 -1.30
C PHE A 72 1.35 8.67 -1.22
N VAL A 73 0.55 7.66 -1.59
CA VAL A 73 -0.91 7.72 -1.50
C VAL A 73 -1.38 7.90 -0.05
N PHE A 74 -0.68 7.29 0.92
CA PHE A 74 -0.97 7.46 2.34
C PHE A 74 -0.74 8.90 2.83
N MET A 75 0.16 9.64 2.17
CA MET A 75 0.47 11.03 2.50
C MET A 75 -0.48 12.05 1.86
N ILE A 76 -1.27 11.64 0.87
CA ILE A 76 -2.27 12.50 0.24
C ILE A 76 -3.41 12.73 1.23
N ARG A 77 -3.97 13.95 1.23
CA ARG A 77 -5.15 14.32 2.03
C ARG A 77 -6.23 13.23 1.90
N PRO A 78 -6.70 12.63 3.00
CA PRO A 78 -7.72 11.61 2.97
C PRO A 78 -9.00 12.20 2.36
N SER A 79 -9.40 11.61 1.24
CA SER A 79 -10.63 11.89 0.50
C SER A 79 -11.29 10.54 0.18
N PRO A 80 -12.58 10.52 -0.16
CA PRO A 80 -13.29 9.29 -0.53
C PRO A 80 -12.55 8.43 -1.55
N SER A 81 -11.99 9.07 -2.57
CA SER A 81 -11.23 8.40 -3.63
C SER A 81 -9.85 7.93 -3.15
N VAL A 82 -9.13 8.76 -2.40
CA VAL A 82 -7.82 8.39 -1.84
C VAL A 82 -7.96 7.22 -0.87
N CYS A 83 -9.05 7.17 -0.11
CA CYS A 83 -9.36 6.11 0.82
C CYS A 83 -9.50 4.74 0.14
N PHE A 84 -10.34 4.69 -0.89
CA PHE A 84 -10.51 3.52 -1.73
C PHE A 84 -9.19 3.08 -2.38
N ILE A 85 -8.40 4.04 -2.88
CA ILE A 85 -7.10 3.76 -3.49
C ILE A 85 -6.13 3.20 -2.45
N GLN A 86 -6.11 3.69 -1.21
CA GLN A 86 -5.23 3.17 -0.16
C GLN A 86 -5.52 1.70 0.15
N GLU A 87 -6.77 1.33 0.41
CA GLU A 87 -7.14 -0.07 0.70
C GLU A 87 -6.80 -1.00 -0.46
N PHE A 88 -7.08 -0.57 -1.68
CA PHE A 88 -6.76 -1.33 -2.89
C PHE A 88 -5.24 -1.51 -3.06
N MET A 89 -4.47 -0.44 -2.90
CA MET A 89 -3.02 -0.44 -3.06
C MET A 89 -2.32 -1.29 -1.98
N ILE A 90 -2.79 -1.26 -0.73
CA ILE A 90 -2.27 -2.08 0.37
C ILE A 90 -2.50 -3.57 0.06
N GLY A 91 -3.71 -3.96 -0.33
CA GLY A 91 -4.03 -5.36 -0.67
C GLY A 91 -3.20 -5.89 -1.85
N LEU A 92 -2.96 -5.06 -2.87
CA LEU A 92 -2.08 -5.39 -3.98
C LEU A 92 -0.61 -5.55 -3.56
N CYS A 93 -0.08 -4.61 -2.77
CA CYS A 93 1.30 -4.67 -2.28
C CYS A 93 1.54 -5.96 -1.48
N PHE A 94 0.66 -6.31 -0.53
CA PHE A 94 0.77 -7.56 0.23
C PHE A 94 0.77 -8.80 -0.67
N SER A 95 -0.15 -8.85 -1.64
CA SER A 95 -0.29 -10.01 -2.52
C SER A 95 0.94 -10.21 -3.40
N ILE A 96 1.51 -9.14 -3.94
CA ILE A 96 2.69 -9.22 -4.82
C ILE A 96 3.94 -9.55 -4.00
N VAL A 97 4.16 -8.91 -2.85
CA VAL A 97 5.31 -9.20 -1.98
C VAL A 97 5.28 -10.65 -1.50
N TYR A 98 4.12 -11.12 -1.05
CA TYR A 98 3.96 -12.50 -0.58
C TYR A 98 4.16 -13.51 -1.71
N GLY A 99 3.56 -13.28 -2.89
CA GLY A 99 3.75 -14.13 -4.07
C GLY A 99 5.21 -14.20 -4.53
N ALA A 100 5.93 -13.09 -4.47
CA ALA A 100 7.33 -13.03 -4.86
C ALA A 100 8.27 -13.70 -3.83
N LEU A 101 8.04 -13.47 -2.54
CA LEU A 101 8.74 -14.17 -1.45
C LEU A 101 8.56 -15.67 -1.57
N LEU A 102 7.31 -16.12 -1.75
CA LEU A 102 6.99 -17.52 -1.96
C LEU A 102 7.72 -18.09 -3.17
N THR A 103 7.75 -17.39 -4.29
CA THR A 103 8.43 -17.94 -5.48
C THR A 103 9.94 -18.05 -5.28
N LYS A 104 10.56 -17.10 -4.58
CA LYS A 104 11.98 -17.17 -4.23
C LYS A 104 12.27 -18.32 -3.26
N THR A 105 11.43 -18.51 -2.25
CA THR A 105 11.53 -19.61 -1.27
C THR A 105 11.32 -20.98 -1.92
N ASN A 106 10.36 -21.12 -2.83
CA ASN A 106 10.13 -22.36 -3.57
C ASN A 106 11.30 -22.72 -4.49
N ARG A 107 11.92 -21.72 -5.15
CA ARG A 107 13.09 -21.95 -5.99
C ARG A 107 14.28 -22.47 -5.16
N ILE A 108 14.46 -21.97 -3.94
CA ILE A 108 15.48 -22.47 -2.99
C ILE A 108 15.10 -23.88 -2.49
N SER A 109 13.85 -24.09 -2.09
CA SER A 109 13.39 -25.41 -1.63
C SER A 109 13.60 -26.50 -2.68
N ARG A 110 13.38 -26.20 -3.97
CA ARG A 110 13.62 -27.14 -5.09
C ARG A 110 15.10 -27.48 -5.29
N ILE A 111 16.03 -26.61 -4.89
CA ILE A 111 17.47 -26.88 -4.97
C ILE A 111 17.89 -27.87 -3.89
N PHE A 112 17.30 -27.78 -2.68
CA PHE A 112 17.65 -28.63 -1.54
C PHE A 112 16.81 -29.92 -1.44
N ASN A 113 15.54 -29.89 -1.86
CA ASN A 113 14.65 -31.05 -1.86
C ASN A 113 14.57 -31.66 -3.27
N SER A 114 15.38 -32.72 -3.45
CA SER A 114 15.34 -33.82 -4.43
C SER A 114 14.62 -33.66 -5.80
N PRO A 115 15.26 -34.05 -6.91
CA PRO A 115 14.71 -33.98 -8.28
C PRO A 115 13.51 -34.90 -8.59
N ASN A 116 13.08 -35.78 -7.66
CA ASN A 116 12.14 -36.88 -7.94
C ASN A 116 10.79 -36.84 -7.20
N GLN A 117 10.48 -35.81 -6.41
CA GLN A 117 9.15 -35.66 -5.80
C GLN A 117 8.39 -34.52 -6.47
N ARG A 118 7.34 -34.87 -7.22
CA ARG A 118 6.41 -33.92 -7.85
C ARG A 118 5.48 -33.35 -6.77
N PRO A 119 5.62 -32.09 -6.34
CA PRO A 119 4.68 -31.50 -5.41
C PRO A 119 3.52 -30.92 -6.22
N THR A 120 2.42 -31.66 -6.31
CA THR A 120 1.18 -31.27 -7.01
C THR A 120 0.39 -30.17 -6.29
N PHE A 121 0.72 -29.89 -5.02
CA PHE A 121 0.00 -28.92 -4.17
C PHE A 121 0.80 -27.67 -3.74
N ILE A 122 2.11 -27.60 -4.05
CA ILE A 122 3.01 -26.49 -3.67
C ILE A 122 3.74 -25.96 -4.92
N SER A 123 3.03 -25.85 -6.03
CA SER A 123 3.58 -25.25 -7.24
C SER A 123 3.60 -23.73 -7.09
N PRO A 124 4.70 -23.03 -7.41
CA PRO A 124 4.77 -21.57 -7.37
C PRO A 124 3.67 -20.90 -8.22
N GLN A 125 3.19 -21.58 -9.26
CA GLN A 125 2.06 -21.13 -10.08
C GLN A 125 0.72 -21.21 -9.32
N SER A 126 0.49 -22.23 -8.49
CA SER A 126 -0.75 -22.32 -7.70
C SER A 126 -0.76 -21.30 -6.57
N GLN A 127 0.40 -21.02 -5.95
CA GLN A 127 0.51 -19.98 -4.94
C GLN A 127 0.27 -18.59 -5.51
N LEU A 128 0.78 -18.30 -6.71
CA LEU A 128 0.47 -17.07 -7.43
C LEU A 128 -1.03 -16.98 -7.76
N ALA A 129 -1.65 -18.09 -8.17
CA ALA A 129 -3.09 -18.14 -8.43
C ALA A 129 -3.93 -17.92 -7.16
N ILE A 130 -3.50 -18.45 -6.01
CA ILE A 130 -4.14 -18.21 -4.71
C ILE A 130 -4.01 -16.74 -4.32
N CYS A 131 -2.82 -16.14 -4.44
CA CYS A 131 -2.63 -14.71 -4.21
C CYS A 131 -3.51 -13.87 -5.14
N ALA A 132 -3.59 -14.21 -6.43
CA ALA A 132 -4.47 -13.55 -7.38
C ALA A 132 -5.95 -13.69 -7.00
N GLY A 133 -6.35 -14.86 -6.47
CA GLY A 133 -7.69 -15.08 -5.90
C GLY A 133 -7.98 -14.16 -4.71
N PHE A 134 -7.04 -14.01 -3.77
CA PHE A 134 -7.18 -13.06 -2.66
C PHE A 134 -7.28 -11.61 -3.14
N VAL A 135 -6.49 -11.21 -4.13
CA VAL A 135 -6.60 -9.88 -4.77
C VAL A 135 -7.98 -9.68 -5.39
N PHE A 136 -8.47 -10.69 -6.10
CA PHE A 136 -9.79 -10.62 -6.74
C PHE A 136 -10.91 -10.46 -5.70
N ILE A 137 -10.84 -11.22 -4.61
CA ILE A 137 -11.77 -11.09 -3.47
C ILE A 137 -11.65 -9.69 -2.85
N GLN A 138 -10.43 -9.17 -2.65
CA GLN A 138 -10.20 -7.82 -2.12
C GLN A 138 -10.83 -6.75 -3.02
N ILE A 139 -10.64 -6.85 -4.34
CA ILE A 139 -11.26 -5.94 -5.32
C ILE A 139 -12.77 -6.02 -5.21
N PHE A 140 -13.33 -7.23 -5.16
CA PHE A 140 -14.76 -7.43 -5.06
C PHE A 140 -15.34 -6.80 -3.79
N ILE A 141 -14.71 -7.05 -2.63
CA ILE A 141 -15.10 -6.45 -1.35
C ILE A 141 -15.03 -4.93 -1.43
N ASN A 142 -13.94 -4.36 -1.97
CA ASN A 142 -13.79 -2.91 -2.08
C ASN A 142 -14.84 -2.29 -3.00
N VAL A 143 -15.13 -2.91 -4.15
CA VAL A 143 -16.15 -2.44 -5.10
C VAL A 143 -17.55 -2.52 -4.49
N VAL A 144 -17.85 -3.61 -3.79
CA VAL A 144 -19.12 -3.78 -3.06
C VAL A 144 -19.24 -2.72 -1.96
N SER A 145 -18.20 -2.55 -1.12
CA SER A 145 -18.18 -1.50 -0.10
C SER A 145 -18.40 -0.12 -0.72
N PHE A 146 -17.73 0.21 -1.82
CA PHE A 146 -17.92 1.49 -2.52
C PHE A 146 -19.35 1.70 -3.05
N LEU A 147 -20.02 0.62 -3.48
CA LEU A 147 -21.40 0.69 -3.98
C LEU A 147 -22.43 0.89 -2.86
N PHE A 148 -22.19 0.31 -1.68
CA PHE A 148 -23.12 0.35 -0.54
C PHE A 148 -22.85 1.49 0.45
N SER A 149 -21.59 1.86 0.63
CA SER A 149 -21.13 2.96 1.49
C SER A 149 -20.15 3.81 0.69
N GLN A 150 -20.53 5.04 0.35
CA GLN A 150 -19.51 5.99 -0.13
C GLN A 150 -18.47 6.13 0.99
N PRO A 151 -17.19 5.81 0.75
CA PRO A 151 -16.16 5.99 1.77
C PRO A 151 -16.08 7.48 2.08
N GLU A 152 -16.68 7.91 3.18
CA GLU A 152 -16.68 9.32 3.56
C GLU A 152 -15.41 9.56 4.39
N ALA A 153 -14.63 10.57 4.03
CA ALA A 153 -13.52 11.01 4.88
C ALA A 153 -14.13 11.69 6.10
N ILE A 154 -14.22 10.96 7.22
CA ILE A 154 -14.87 11.44 8.43
C ILE A 154 -13.82 12.05 9.35
N HIS A 155 -14.14 13.23 9.89
CA HIS A 155 -13.40 13.86 10.96
C HIS A 155 -13.63 13.10 12.27
N HIS A 156 -12.61 12.37 12.71
CA HIS A 156 -12.58 11.64 13.97
C HIS A 156 -11.86 12.50 15.01
N TYR A 157 -12.54 12.81 16.10
CA TYR A 157 -12.06 13.68 17.16
C TYR A 157 -11.70 12.84 18.41
N PRO A 158 -10.45 12.37 18.58
CA PRO A 158 -10.06 11.63 19.79
C PRO A 158 -9.98 12.53 21.04
N THR A 159 -9.76 13.84 20.85
CA THR A 159 -9.52 14.85 21.89
C THR A 159 -10.20 16.15 21.49
N ARG A 160 -10.57 17.01 22.46
CA ARG A 160 -11.29 18.29 22.18
C ARG A 160 -10.50 19.29 21.32
N GLU A 161 -9.21 19.04 21.11
CA GLU A 161 -8.28 19.91 20.37
C GLU A 161 -7.79 19.28 19.05
N ASP A 162 -8.08 17.99 18.80
CA ASP A 162 -7.53 17.25 17.66
C ASP A 162 -8.62 16.80 16.69
N ASN A 163 -8.34 16.92 15.39
CA ASN A 163 -9.27 16.58 14.32
C ASN A 163 -8.56 15.71 13.28
N LEU A 164 -8.59 14.38 13.45
CA LEU A 164 -8.01 13.46 12.48
C LEU A 164 -9.01 13.17 11.36
N LEU A 165 -8.57 13.27 10.11
CA LEU A 165 -9.36 12.72 9.01
C LEU A 165 -8.99 11.26 8.82
N VAL A 166 -9.99 10.38 8.93
CA VAL A 166 -9.81 8.94 8.82
C VAL A 166 -10.74 8.40 7.75
N CYS A 167 -10.25 7.39 7.05
CA CYS A 167 -11.03 6.51 6.19
C CYS A 167 -12.01 5.67 7.02
N LYS A 168 -13.29 5.66 6.65
CA LYS A 168 -14.32 4.79 7.24
C LYS A 168 -15.11 4.05 6.18
#